data_AF-A0A382ETC0-F1
#
_entry.id   AF-A0A382ETC0-F1
#
_cell.length_a   1.000
_cell.length_b   1.000
_cell.length_c   1.000
_cell.angle_alpha   90.00
_cell.angle_beta   90.00
_cell.angle_gamma   90.00
#
_symmetry.space_group_name_H-M   'P 1'
#
loop_
_entity.id
_entity.type
_entity.pdbx_description
1 polymer ?
#
loop_
_entity_poly.entity_id
_entity_poly.type
_entity_poly.pdbx_seq_one_letter_code
_entity_poly.pdbx_strand_id
1 'polypeptide(L)'
;MDKEQAKIHFKCSNNQPVLTVLGGSQGSIPLNHHFQESCNQYTDSGIHLLWQCGKNQYDSLKNVINNDQVTLIPFSDDMGALYSASDLIVSRAGALVLSEMAFMGK
;
A
#
# COMPACT_ATOMS: atom_id res chain seq x y z
N MET A 1 -0.87 10.43 -13.24
CA MET A 1 -2.28 10.48 -12.80
C MET A 1 -2.36 11.37 -11.58
N ASP A 2 -3.41 12.20 -11.47
CA ASP A 2 -3.61 13.03 -10.27
C ASP A 2 -4.03 12.18 -9.06
N LYS A 3 -3.95 12.76 -7.86
CA LYS A 3 -4.18 12.03 -6.59
C LYS A 3 -5.59 11.43 -6.49
N GLU A 4 -6.63 12.18 -6.87
CA GLU A 4 -8.01 11.74 -6.75
C GLU A 4 -8.31 10.60 -7.72
N GLN A 5 -7.85 10.72 -8.98
CA GLN A 5 -7.94 9.66 -9.97
C GLN A 5 -7.19 8.40 -9.51
N ALA A 6 -6.01 8.57 -8.90
CA ALA A 6 -5.23 7.46 -8.40
C ALA A 6 -5.91 6.75 -7.22
N LYS A 7 -6.51 7.50 -6.29
CA LYS A 7 -7.32 6.91 -5.20
C LYS A 7 -8.49 6.12 -5.76
N ILE A 8 -9.22 6.65 -6.73
CA ILE A 8 -10.32 5.93 -7.40
C ILE A 8 -9.81 4.66 -8.10
N HIS A 9 -8.67 4.73 -8.79
CA HIS A 9 -8.06 3.60 -9.48
C HIS A 9 -7.78 2.42 -8.54
N PHE A 10 -7.27 2.69 -7.34
CA PHE A 10 -7.04 1.67 -6.31
C PHE A 10 -8.21 1.47 -5.34
N LYS A 11 -9.38 2.09 -5.59
CA LYS A 11 -10.54 2.04 -4.68
C LYS A 11 -10.21 2.48 -3.25
N CYS A 12 -9.30 3.43 -3.10
CA CYS A 12 -8.97 4.03 -1.82
C CYS A 12 -9.99 5.09 -1.42
N SER A 13 -10.09 5.35 -0.12
CA SER A 13 -10.93 6.41 0.43
C SER A 13 -10.39 7.81 0.08
N ASN A 14 -11.26 8.68 -0.46
CA ASN A 14 -10.91 10.09 -0.72
C ASN A 14 -10.85 10.94 0.55
N ASN A 15 -11.62 10.57 1.58
CA ASN A 15 -11.75 11.36 2.81
C ASN A 15 -10.79 10.95 3.92
N GLN A 16 -9.98 9.91 3.69
CA GLN A 16 -9.00 9.41 4.66
C GLN A 16 -7.57 9.56 4.12
N PRO A 17 -6.58 9.77 5.01
CA PRO A 17 -5.19 9.66 4.63
C PRO A 17 -4.89 8.23 4.17
N VAL A 18 -4.16 8.09 3.07
CA VAL A 18 -3.75 6.81 2.51
C VAL A 18 -2.32 6.50 2.92
N LEU A 19 -2.16 5.47 3.74
CA LEU A 19 -0.86 4.87 4.07
C LEU A 19 -0.59 3.70 3.12
N THR A 20 0.47 3.83 2.35
CA THR A 20 0.86 2.80 1.39
C THR A 20 1.98 1.93 1.93
N VAL A 21 1.80 0.62 1.85
CA VAL A 21 2.77 -0.39 2.30
C VAL A 21 3.36 -1.09 1.10
N LEU A 22 4.68 -1.01 0.94
CA LEU A 22 5.41 -1.56 -0.20
C LEU A 22 6.28 -2.76 0.21
N GLY A 23 5.78 -3.96 -0.10
CA GLY A 23 6.53 -5.21 0.04
C GLY A 23 7.48 -5.52 -1.12
N GLY A 24 7.35 -4.83 -2.26
CA GLY A 24 8.07 -5.12 -3.50
C GLY A 24 7.44 -6.27 -4.31
N SER A 25 8.07 -6.64 -5.42
CA SER A 25 7.51 -7.60 -6.38
C SER A 25 7.22 -8.97 -5.80
N GLN A 26 8.15 -9.50 -5.02
CA GLN A 26 8.02 -10.77 -4.31
C GLN A 26 7.25 -10.64 -2.98
N GLY A 27 7.06 -9.41 -2.50
CA GLY A 27 6.54 -9.15 -1.19
C GLY A 27 7.61 -9.22 -0.11
N SER A 28 7.20 -8.90 1.11
CA SER A 28 8.08 -8.92 2.27
C SER A 28 7.39 -9.64 3.41
N ILE A 29 7.92 -10.80 3.79
CA ILE A 29 7.31 -11.60 4.86
C ILE A 29 7.21 -10.84 6.19
N PRO A 30 8.23 -10.10 6.68
CA PRO A 30 8.11 -9.42 7.97
C PRO A 30 7.15 -8.24 7.90
N LEU A 31 7.16 -7.47 6.79
CA LEU A 31 6.26 -6.35 6.60
C LEU A 31 4.81 -6.84 6.50
N ASN A 32 4.59 -7.89 5.70
CA ASN A 32 3.27 -8.43 5.50
C ASN A 32 2.69 -9.02 6.79
N HIS A 33 3.50 -9.71 7.58
CA HIS A 33 3.09 -10.25 8.87
C HIS A 33 2.67 -9.15 9.84
N HIS A 34 3.49 -8.10 9.97
CA HIS A 34 3.16 -6.94 10.81
C HIS A 34 1.80 -6.33 10.43
N PHE A 35 1.61 -5.99 9.15
CA PHE A 35 0.37 -5.36 8.71
C PHE A 35 -0.83 -6.32 8.74
N GLN A 36 -0.61 -7.64 8.61
CA GLN A 36 -1.68 -8.62 8.80
C GLN A 36 -2.22 -8.61 10.23
N GLU A 37 -1.33 -8.48 11.22
CA GLU A 37 -1.71 -8.49 12.64
C GLU A 37 -2.26 -7.14 13.13
N SER A 38 -1.80 -6.05 12.52
CA SER A 38 -2.05 -4.69 13.00
C SER A 38 -2.93 -3.82 12.10
N CYS A 39 -3.39 -4.30 10.93
CA CYS A 39 -4.14 -3.47 9.97
C CYS A 39 -5.33 -2.75 10.59
N ASN A 40 -6.05 -3.41 11.51
CA ASN A 40 -7.21 -2.84 12.19
C ASN A 40 -6.84 -1.62 13.06
N GLN A 41 -5.66 -1.59 13.66
CA GLN A 41 -5.23 -0.44 14.47
C GLN A 41 -5.09 0.83 13.61
N TYR A 42 -4.66 0.68 12.35
CA TYR A 42 -4.57 1.79 11.41
C TYR A 42 -5.95 2.20 10.91
N THR A 43 -6.79 1.24 10.52
CA THR A 43 -8.13 1.54 9.98
C THR A 43 -9.06 2.12 11.05
N ASP A 44 -8.99 1.62 12.29
CA ASP A 44 -9.71 2.18 13.45
C ASP A 44 -9.26 3.62 13.78
N SER A 45 -8.03 4.00 13.42
CA SER A 45 -7.53 5.38 13.53
C SER A 45 -7.93 6.29 12.36
N GLY A 46 -8.72 5.78 11.41
CA GLY A 46 -9.20 6.51 10.25
C GLY A 46 -8.23 6.55 9.06
N ILE A 47 -7.23 5.65 9.02
CA ILE A 47 -6.26 5.54 7.92
C ILE A 47 -6.72 4.48 6.91
N HIS A 48 -6.67 4.80 5.62
CA HIS A 48 -6.85 3.80 4.56
C HIS A 48 -5.51 3.14 4.23
N LEU A 49 -5.44 1.81 4.25
CA LEU A 49 -4.22 1.07 3.89
C LEU A 49 -4.25 0.69 2.41
N LEU A 50 -3.27 1.18 1.64
CA LEU A 50 -2.99 0.68 0.29
C LEU A 50 -1.79 -0.26 0.35
N TRP A 51 -2.04 -1.56 0.36
CA TRP A 51 -1.02 -2.54 0.70
C TRP A 51 -0.63 -3.40 -0.51
N GLN A 52 0.56 -3.11 -1.05
CA GLN A 52 1.23 -3.89 -2.07
C GLN A 52 2.01 -5.03 -1.41
N CYS A 53 1.39 -6.21 -1.30
CA CYS A 53 1.92 -7.32 -0.51
C CYS A 53 2.83 -8.29 -1.30
N GLY A 54 2.98 -8.08 -2.60
CA GLY A 54 3.74 -8.94 -3.52
C GLY A 54 2.95 -10.14 -4.01
N LYS A 55 3.47 -10.78 -5.06
CA LYS A 55 2.75 -11.87 -5.75
C LYS A 55 2.58 -13.12 -4.86
N ASN A 56 3.57 -13.44 -4.04
CA ASN A 56 3.61 -14.72 -3.32
C ASN A 56 2.63 -14.81 -2.14
N GLN A 57 2.25 -13.67 -1.56
CA GLN A 57 1.40 -13.62 -0.36
C GLN A 57 0.04 -12.99 -0.63
N TYR A 58 -0.25 -12.59 -1.87
CA TYR A 58 -1.51 -11.92 -2.19
C TYR A 58 -2.72 -12.81 -1.93
N ASP A 59 -2.74 -14.04 -2.45
CA ASP A 59 -3.90 -14.91 -2.31
C ASP A 59 -4.15 -15.32 -0.85
N SER A 60 -3.09 -15.57 -0.08
CA SER A 60 -3.22 -15.92 1.34
C SER A 60 -3.75 -14.75 2.16
N LEU A 61 -3.21 -13.54 1.94
CA LEU A 61 -3.66 -12.33 2.64
C LEU A 61 -5.09 -11.94 2.24
N LYS A 62 -5.43 -12.03 0.95
CA LYS A 62 -6.77 -11.69 0.45
C LYS A 62 -7.88 -12.53 1.11
N ASN A 63 -7.58 -13.77 1.48
CA ASN A 63 -8.57 -14.65 2.11
C ASN A 63 -8.78 -14.36 3.61
N VAL A 64 -7.85 -13.65 4.27
CA VAL A 64 -7.92 -13.37 5.71
C VAL A 64 -8.20 -11.90 6.01
N ILE A 65 -7.81 -10.99 5.14
CA ILE A 65 -8.08 -9.56 5.28
C ILE A 65 -9.48 -9.27 4.74
N ASN A 66 -10.40 -8.97 5.65
CA ASN A 66 -11.76 -8.57 5.34
C ASN A 66 -12.06 -7.20 5.99
N ASN A 67 -11.53 -6.14 5.39
CA ASN A 67 -11.71 -4.77 5.86
C ASN A 67 -11.76 -3.81 4.65
N ASP A 68 -12.85 -3.06 4.51
CA ASP A 68 -13.08 -2.15 3.37
C ASP A 68 -12.10 -0.96 3.33
N GLN A 69 -11.45 -0.66 4.44
CA GLN A 69 -10.41 0.37 4.55
C GLN A 69 -9.00 -0.18 4.24
N VAL A 70 -8.90 -1.44 3.79
CA VAL A 70 -7.66 -2.05 3.33
C VAL A 70 -7.81 -2.45 1.86
N THR A 71 -7.13 -1.70 0.99
CA THR A 71 -6.93 -2.12 -0.40
C THR A 71 -5.67 -2.98 -0.47
N LEU A 72 -5.86 -4.30 -0.54
CA LEU A 72 -4.78 -5.23 -0.79
C LEU A 72 -4.57 -5.41 -2.31
N ILE A 73 -3.33 -5.26 -2.78
CA ILE A 73 -2.96 -5.48 -4.18
C ILE A 73 -1.71 -6.37 -4.30
N PRO A 74 -1.59 -7.16 -5.39
CA PRO A 74 -0.34 -7.80 -5.73
C PRO A 74 0.69 -6.75 -6.17
N PHE A 75 1.85 -7.16 -6.68
CA PHE A 75 2.77 -6.21 -7.31
C PHE A 75 2.08 -5.45 -8.46
N SER A 76 2.23 -4.12 -8.47
CA SER A 76 1.71 -3.21 -9.49
C SER A 76 2.86 -2.61 -10.29
N ASP A 77 2.72 -2.58 -11.62
CA ASP A 77 3.66 -1.88 -12.50
C ASP A 77 3.34 -0.37 -12.60
N ASP A 78 2.13 0.06 -12.19
CA ASP A 78 1.74 1.47 -12.14
C ASP A 78 2.13 2.11 -10.81
N MET A 79 3.44 2.23 -10.60
CA MET A 79 4.00 2.85 -9.39
C MET A 79 3.68 4.34 -9.31
N GLY A 80 3.57 5.02 -10.46
CA GLY A 80 3.20 6.44 -10.51
C GLY A 80 1.80 6.69 -9.93
N ALA A 81 0.82 5.87 -10.30
CA ALA A 81 -0.50 5.89 -9.67
C ALA A 81 -0.42 5.64 -8.18
N LEU A 82 0.30 4.60 -7.77
CA LEU A 82 0.40 4.18 -6.38
C LEU A 82 0.96 5.31 -5.51
N TYR A 83 2.04 5.93 -5.96
CA TYR A 83 2.65 7.07 -5.28
C TYR A 83 1.75 8.31 -5.27
N SER A 84 1.01 8.59 -6.36
CA SER A 84 0.03 9.68 -6.41
C SER A 84 -1.11 9.47 -5.40
N ALA A 85 -1.60 8.24 -5.22
CA ALA A 85 -2.66 7.93 -4.26
C ALA A 85 -2.19 8.02 -2.80
N SER A 86 -0.87 7.97 -2.55
CA SER A 86 -0.28 7.85 -1.22
C SER A 86 -0.09 9.21 -0.53
N ASP A 87 -0.48 9.27 0.73
CA ASP A 87 -0.12 10.37 1.65
C ASP A 87 1.20 10.07 2.34
N LEU A 88 1.36 8.84 2.84
CA LEU A 88 2.59 8.33 3.45
C LEU A 88 2.93 6.95 2.86
N ILE A 89 4.22 6.64 2.74
CA ILE A 89 4.68 5.35 2.20
C ILE A 89 5.61 4.71 3.22
N VAL A 90 5.34 3.45 3.56
CA VAL A 90 6.22 2.58 4.35
C VAL A 90 6.74 1.49 3.43
N SER A 91 8.06 1.38 3.35
CA SER A 91 8.73 0.34 2.56
C SER A 91 9.93 -0.22 3.33
N ARG A 92 10.47 -1.31 2.82
CA ARG A 92 11.71 -1.92 3.33
C ARG A 92 13.01 -1.16 3.02
N ALA A 93 12.94 0.03 2.42
CA ALA A 93 14.08 0.82 1.98
C ALA A 93 15.02 0.10 0.99
N GLY A 94 14.46 -0.47 -0.08
CA GLY A 94 15.28 -0.90 -1.22
C GLY A 94 15.90 0.30 -1.94
N ALA A 95 17.13 0.19 -2.46
CA ALA A 95 17.83 1.31 -3.13
C ALA A 95 17.01 1.97 -4.27
N LEU A 96 16.24 1.17 -5.01
CA LEU A 96 15.30 1.66 -6.03
C LEU A 96 14.18 2.51 -5.44
N VAL A 97 13.57 2.05 -4.35
CA VAL A 97 12.48 2.77 -3.67
C VAL A 97 12.97 4.10 -3.11
N LEU A 98 14.20 4.16 -2.59
CA LEU A 98 14.81 5.41 -2.12
C LEU A 98 15.03 6.41 -3.26
N SER A 99 15.53 5.95 -4.41
CA SER A 99 15.70 6.79 -5.61
C SER A 99 14.36 7.30 -6.15
N GLU A 100 13.31 6.47 -6.13
CA GLU A 100 11.96 6.85 -6.55
C GLU A 100 11.33 7.88 -5.60
N MET A 101 11.45 7.68 -4.29
CA MET A 101 10.96 8.63 -3.28
C MET A 101 11.63 10.00 -3.43
N ALA A 102 12.95 10.02 -3.59
CA ALA A 102 13.70 11.25 -3.81
C ALA A 102 13.28 12.00 -5.08
N PHE A 103 13.00 11.27 -6.18
CA PHE A 103 12.50 11.88 -7.42
C PHE A 103 11.09 12.46 -7.27
N MET A 104 10.23 11.81 -6.48
CA MET A 104 8.83 12.20 -6.32
C MET A 104 8.58 13.21 -5.18
N GLY A 105 9.62 13.58 -4.43
CA GLY A 105 9.51 14.52 -3.31
C GLY A 105 8.69 13.96 -2.15
N LYS A 106 8.82 12.65 -1.90
CA LYS A 106 8.17 11.92 -0.80
C LYS A 106 9.15 11.62 0.32
#